data_AF-A0A1B3ZHP4-F1
#
_entry.id   AF-A0A1B3ZHP4-F1
#
_cell.length_a   1.000
_cell.length_b   1.000
_cell.length_c   1.000
_cell.angle_alpha   90.00
_cell.angle_beta   90.00
_cell.angle_gamma   90.00
#
_symmetry.space_group_name_H-M   'P 1'
#
loop_
_entity.id
_entity.type
_entity.pdbx_description
1 polymer ?
#
loop_
_entity_poly.entity_id
_entity_poly.type
_entity_poly.pdbx_seq_one_letter_code
_entity_poly.pdbx_strand_id
1 'polypeptide(L)' 'MDDVMIRDAAQALARRLKALLDESMAPEIRLSREEALLAQGFAESVADLLAAELAKVRPQ' A
#
# COMPACT_ATOMS: atom_id res chain seq x y z
N MET A 1 -0.71 2.13 -15.84
CA MET A 1 -1.19 1.13 -14.87
C MET A 1 -2.48 1.72 -14.32
N ASP A 2 -3.61 1.05 -14.52
CA ASP A 2 -4.92 1.68 -14.30
C ASP A 2 -5.24 1.76 -12.80
N ASP A 3 -5.93 2.83 -12.38
CA ASP A 3 -6.30 3.08 -10.97
C ASP A 3 -7.03 1.89 -10.32
N VAL A 4 -7.81 1.16 -11.14
CA VAL A 4 -8.50 -0.06 -10.73
C VAL A 4 -7.51 -1.18 -10.38
N MET A 5 -6.45 -1.35 -11.17
CA MET A 5 -5.41 -2.34 -10.89
C MET A 5 -4.63 -1.99 -9.61
N ILE A 6 -4.36 -0.70 -9.39
CA ILE A 6 -3.66 -0.22 -8.17
C ILE A 6 -4.53 -0.47 -6.95
N ARG A 7 -5.83 -0.16 -7.01
CA ARG A 7 -6.78 -0.41 -5.90
C ARG A 7 -6.89 -1.89 -5.57
N ASP A 8 -7.03 -2.74 -6.58
CA ASP A 8 -7.23 -4.17 -6.36
C ASP A 8 -5.96 -4.82 -5.79
N ALA A 9 -4.77 -4.39 -6.26
CA ALA A 9 -3.48 -4.76 -5.69
C ALA A 9 -3.31 -4.30 -4.22
N ALA A 10 -3.70 -3.06 -3.92
CA ALA A 10 -3.68 -2.52 -2.57
C ALA A 10 -4.56 -3.33 -1.61
N GLN A 11 -5.76 -3.72 -2.06
CA GLN A 11 -6.70 -4.50 -1.26
C GLN A 11 -6.23 -5.94 -1.05
N ALA A 12 -5.54 -6.53 -2.03
CA ALA A 12 -4.90 -7.84 -1.87
C ALA A 12 -3.77 -7.78 -0.84
N LEU A 13 -2.91 -6.76 -0.94
CA LEU A 13 -1.81 -6.55 0.00
C LEU A 13 -2.32 -6.29 1.43
N ALA A 14 -3.32 -5.43 1.61
CA ALA A 14 -3.88 -5.13 2.93
C ALA A 14 -4.46 -6.39 3.60
N ARG A 15 -5.15 -7.23 2.83
CA ARG A 15 -5.66 -8.53 3.33
C ARG A 15 -4.53 -9.47 3.72
N ARG A 16 -3.46 -9.52 2.92
CA ARG A 16 -2.28 -10.35 3.19
C ARG A 16 -1.54 -9.90 4.45
N LEU A 17 -1.31 -8.59 4.60
CA LEU A 17 -0.68 -8.01 5.79
C LEU A 17 -1.51 -8.28 7.05
N LYS A 18 -2.84 -8.10 6.97
CA LYS A 18 -3.74 -8.40 8.09
C LYS A 18 -3.64 -9.88 8.50
N ALA A 19 -3.68 -10.80 7.54
CA ALA A 19 -3.53 -12.22 7.83
C ALA A 19 -2.18 -12.54 8.48
N LEU A 20 -1.08 -11.94 8.01
CA LEU A 20 0.25 -12.11 8.63
C LEU A 20 0.32 -11.57 10.05
N LEU A 21 -0.35 -10.44 10.33
CA LEU A 21 -0.42 -9.85 11.68
C LEU A 21 -1.34 -10.64 12.62
N ASP A 22 -2.45 -11.17 12.10
CA ASP A 22 -3.42 -11.95 12.89
C ASP A 22 -2.90 -13.37 13.19
N GLU A 23 -2.21 -14.02 12.24
CA GLU A 23 -1.67 -15.38 12.39
C GLU A 23 -0.31 -15.43 13.10
N SER A 24 0.43 -14.33 13.13
CA SER A 24 1.77 -14.30 13.75
C SER A 24 1.84 -13.39 14.97
N MET A 25 2.22 -13.97 16.11
CA MET A 25 2.87 -13.23 17.20
C MET A 25 4.38 -13.08 16.94
N ALA A 26 4.80 -13.03 15.67
CA ALA A 26 6.20 -13.03 15.30
C ALA A 26 6.75 -11.59 15.33
N PRO A 27 7.99 -11.38 15.80
CA PRO A 27 8.63 -10.07 15.76
C PRO A 27 9.03 -9.61 14.35
N GLU A 28 8.95 -10.50 13.34
CA GLU A 28 9.39 -10.25 11.96
C GLU A 28 8.39 -10.87 10.97
N ILE A 29 7.97 -10.07 9.98
CA ILE A 29 7.13 -10.52 8.85
C ILE A 29 7.98 -10.48 7.58
N ARG A 30 8.05 -11.61 6.88
CA ARG A 30 8.75 -11.73 5.59
C ARG A 30 7.77 -11.65 4.44
N LEU A 31 8.08 -10.79 3.47
CA LEU A 31 7.36 -10.66 2.21
C LEU A 31 8.18 -11.29 1.09
N SER A 32 7.50 -11.89 0.11
CA SER A 32 8.11 -12.23 -1.17
C SER A 32 8.49 -10.96 -1.94
N ARG A 33 9.37 -11.08 -2.94
CA ARG A 33 9.77 -9.95 -3.79
C ARG A 33 8.58 -9.29 -4.49
N GLU A 34 7.61 -10.08 -4.95
CA GLU A 34 6.40 -9.57 -5.61
C GLU A 34 5.51 -8.82 -4.62
N GLU A 35 5.28 -9.37 -3.42
CA GLU A 35 4.54 -8.69 -2.36
C GLU A 35 5.22 -7.38 -1.92
N ALA A 36 6.56 -7.38 -1.83
CA ALA A 36 7.34 -6.19 -1.50
C ALA A 36 7.24 -5.10 -2.58
N LEU A 37 7.32 -5.47 -3.87
CA LEU A 37 7.15 -4.54 -4.98
C LEU A 37 5.73 -3.95 -5.03
N LEU A 38 4.70 -4.78 -4.77
CA LEU A 38 3.32 -4.32 -4.66
C LEU A 38 3.14 -3.35 -3.47
N ALA A 39 3.75 -3.65 -2.32
CA ALA A 39 3.74 -2.78 -1.16
C ALA A 39 4.43 -1.44 -1.41
N GLN A 40 5.58 -1.46 -2.07
CA GLN A 40 6.29 -0.25 -2.44
C GLN A 40 5.47 0.62 -3.41
N GLY A 41 4.97 0.04 -4.51
CA GLY A 41 4.18 0.80 -5.49
C GLY A 41 2.87 1.35 -4.91
N PHE A 42 2.25 0.62 -3.99
CA PHE A 42 1.10 1.14 -3.25
C PHE A 42 1.47 2.32 -2.36
N ALA A 43 2.57 2.23 -1.60
CA ALA A 43 3.03 3.32 -0.73
C ALA A 43 3.36 4.60 -1.53
N GLU A 44 4.01 4.45 -2.69
CA GLU A 44 4.29 5.56 -3.61
C GLU A 44 2.99 6.18 -4.13
N SER A 45 2.02 5.36 -4.56
CA SER A 45 0.71 5.85 -5.04
C SER A 45 -0.06 6.61 -3.96
N VAL A 46 0.00 6.17 -2.70
CA VAL A 46 -0.62 6.88 -1.57
C VAL A 46 0.11 8.19 -1.26
N ALA A 47 1.44 8.20 -1.34
CA ALA A 47 2.22 9.43 -1.14
C ALA A 47 1.86 10.49 -2.20
N ASP A 48 1.75 10.08 -3.47
CA ASP A 48 1.34 10.96 -4.56
C ASP A 48 -0.09 11.48 -4.38
N LEU A 49 -1.03 10.60 -3.98
CA LEU A 49 -2.41 11.01 -3.68
C LEU A 49 -2.47 12.02 -2.53
N LEU A 50 -1.73 11.78 -1.45
CA LEU A 50 -1.68 12.70 -0.29
C LEU A 50 -1.03 14.04 -0.68
N ALA A 51 0.02 14.02 -1.49
CA ALA A 51 0.66 15.24 -1.98
C ALA A 51 -0.32 16.06 -2.85
N ALA A 52 -1.09 15.40 -3.72
CA ALA A 52 -2.11 16.03 -4.54
C ALA A 52 -3.26 16.62 -3.69
N GLU A 53 -3.72 15.91 -2.66
CA GLU A 53 -4.75 16.43 -1.74
C GLU A 53 -4.25 17.60 -0.89
N LEU A 54 -3.01 17.54 -0.38
CA LEU A 54 -2.39 18.65 0.37
C LEU A 54 -2.25 19.92 -0.48
N ALA A 55 -1.93 19.77 -1.77
CA ALA A 55 -1.86 20.89 -2.71
C ALA A 55 -3.23 21.56 -2.95
N LYS A 56 -4.34 20.83 -2.81
CA LYS A 56 -5.70 21.38 -2.94
C LYS A 56 -6.14 22.18 -1.71
N VAL A 57 -5.64 21.82 -0.52
CA VAL A 57 -6.08 22.42 0.77
C VAL A 57 -5.33 23.71 1.11
N ARG A 58 -4.13 23.95 0.55
CA ARG A 58 -3.44 25.25 0.63
C ARG A 58 -3.36 25.91 -0.75
N PRO A 59 -4.40 26.63 -1.19
CA PRO A 59 -4.22 27.57 -2.28
C PRO A 59 -3.31 28.71 -1.79
N GLN A 60 -2.29 29.05 -2.59
CA GLN A 60 -1.42 30.20 -2.36
C GLN A 60 -2.22 31.51 -2.38
#